data_AF-A0A161YRN4-F1
#
_entry.id   AF-A0A161YRN4-F1
#
_cell.length_a   1.000
_cell.length_b   1.000
_cell.length_c   1.000
_cell.angle_alpha   90.00
_cell.angle_beta   90.00
_cell.angle_gamma   90.00
#
_symmetry.space_group_name_H-M   'P 1'
#
loop_
_entity.id
_entity.type
_entity.pdbx_description
1 polymer ?
#
loop_
_entity_poly.entity_id
_entity_poly.type
_entity_poly.pdbx_seq_one_letter_code
_entity_poly.pdbx_strand_id
1 'polypeptide(L)'
;MEILNSDLAQSIVERTMEVVSHNINIMNDKGIIIASGDKSRLGTIHEGAIIALQRKSEFNVDENQSKKLNGVYPGINLVIEFQNTVVGVIGVTGRPKEVLGYGKLIKMTAEMMIEQEHFIRELEWNNKIKEEIIAALIYNRQDSFPLLEEYTKKFKIPYNHPMAIFIVELNFEDTSENNDSNLSNRIVSLLEGAFKESLAARINTKTIVLLHKCFCINNKIANYQEKVKEVSGKIRTQIGINAKISTGKVYDKLFDVYKSFEIAKETLAFEKKMYPSDNTYIFDFLKSDMMFSQNNAKWKIHELEDTYQLLS
;
A
#
# COMPACT_ATOMS: atom_id res chain seq x y z
N MET A 1 -6.76 -15.92 7.32
CA MET A 1 -6.77 -14.70 8.17
C MET A 1 -8.23 -14.32 8.37
N GLU A 2 -8.61 -13.87 9.57
CA GLU A 2 -10.02 -13.63 9.92
C GLU A 2 -10.50 -12.29 9.32
N ILE A 3 -11.60 -12.31 8.55
CA ILE A 3 -12.16 -11.11 7.87
C ILE A 3 -12.74 -10.13 8.89
N LEU A 4 -13.37 -10.65 9.94
CA LEU A 4 -13.95 -9.89 11.04
C LEU A 4 -13.25 -10.28 12.34
N ASN A 5 -12.24 -9.51 12.73
CA ASN A 5 -11.53 -9.71 14.00
C ASN A 5 -12.17 -8.88 15.14
N SER A 6 -11.73 -9.12 16.37
CA SER A 6 -12.23 -8.44 17.57
C SER A 6 -12.06 -6.93 17.54
N ASP A 7 -10.94 -6.43 17.01
CA ASP A 7 -10.62 -4.99 17.03
C ASP A 7 -11.55 -4.21 16.09
N LEU A 8 -11.75 -4.72 14.87
CA LEU A 8 -12.70 -4.16 13.92
C LEU A 8 -14.14 -4.25 14.44
N ALA A 9 -14.52 -5.42 14.97
CA ALA A 9 -15.85 -5.62 15.54
C ALA A 9 -16.12 -4.65 16.70
N GLN A 10 -15.14 -4.43 17.57
CA GLN A 10 -15.26 -3.50 18.70
C GLN A 10 -15.37 -2.05 18.22
N SER A 11 -14.59 -1.67 17.21
CA SER A 11 -14.70 -0.34 16.60
C SER A 11 -16.08 -0.08 15.99
N ILE A 12 -16.68 -1.09 15.33
CA ILE A 12 -18.04 -1.02 14.79
C ILE A 12 -19.06 -0.79 15.93
N VAL A 13 -18.97 -1.59 17.01
CA VAL A 13 -19.87 -1.47 18.17
C VAL A 13 -19.78 -0.08 18.79
N GLU A 14 -18.57 0.41 19.07
CA GLU A 14 -18.33 1.71 19.71
C GLU A 14 -18.89 2.87 18.88
N ARG A 15 -18.51 2.95 17.60
CA ARG A 15 -18.99 4.00 16.68
C ARG A 15 -20.51 4.00 16.53
N THR A 16 -21.11 2.82 16.56
CA THR A 16 -22.56 2.72 16.40
C THR A 16 -23.30 3.15 17.66
N MET A 17 -22.80 2.76 18.84
CA MET A 17 -23.40 3.11 20.12
C MET A 17 -23.26 4.59 20.50
N GLU A 18 -22.35 5.33 19.87
CA GLU A 18 -22.32 6.80 19.97
C GLU A 18 -23.61 7.46 19.45
N VAL A 19 -24.30 6.82 18.51
CA VAL A 19 -25.48 7.36 17.82
C VAL A 19 -26.77 6.66 18.24
N VAL A 20 -26.70 5.38 18.57
CA VAL A 20 -27.87 4.55 18.86
C VAL A 20 -27.93 4.18 20.34
N SER A 21 -29.05 4.49 21.01
CA SER A 21 -29.27 4.18 22.44
C SER A 21 -29.68 2.72 22.72
N HIS A 22 -29.20 1.77 21.91
CA HIS A 22 -29.44 0.34 22.08
C HIS A 22 -28.11 -0.39 22.26
N ASN A 23 -28.10 -1.43 23.10
CA ASN A 23 -26.91 -2.26 23.25
C ASN A 23 -26.68 -3.10 21.99
N ILE A 24 -25.46 -3.07 21.48
CA ILE A 24 -25.04 -3.78 20.27
C ILE A 24 -23.97 -4.80 20.63
N ASN A 25 -24.00 -5.93 19.95
CA ASN A 25 -22.99 -6.98 20.05
C ASN A 25 -22.72 -7.55 18.66
N ILE A 26 -21.49 -8.00 18.45
CA ILE A 26 -21.05 -8.65 17.23
C ILE A 26 -20.48 -10.02 17.58
N MET A 27 -20.90 -11.02 16.81
CA MET A 27 -20.54 -12.41 16.96
C MET A 27 -19.76 -12.89 15.74
N ASN A 28 -18.77 -13.76 15.96
CA ASN A 28 -18.05 -14.42 14.86
C ASN A 28 -18.88 -15.54 14.20
N ASP A 29 -18.27 -16.23 13.24
CA ASP A 29 -18.84 -17.37 12.50
C ASP A 29 -19.23 -18.59 13.36
N LYS A 30 -18.88 -18.59 14.65
CA LYS A 30 -19.26 -19.61 15.64
C LYS A 30 -20.32 -19.14 16.62
N GLY A 31 -20.83 -17.91 16.48
CA GLY A 31 -21.81 -17.33 17.40
C GLY A 31 -21.22 -16.89 18.74
N ILE A 32 -19.90 -16.75 18.85
CA ILE A 32 -19.22 -16.22 20.04
C ILE A 32 -19.16 -14.70 19.93
N ILE A 33 -19.55 -14.00 20.99
CA ILE A 33 -19.51 -12.54 21.08
C ILE A 33 -18.05 -12.08 21.11
N ILE A 34 -17.62 -11.41 20.04
CA ILE A 34 -16.26 -10.86 19.87
C ILE A 34 -16.19 -9.35 20.12
N ALA A 35 -17.34 -8.66 20.13
CA ALA A 35 -17.46 -7.26 20.51
C ALA A 35 -18.85 -6.98 21.12
N SER A 36 -18.92 -6.07 22.10
CA SER A 36 -20.17 -5.78 22.80
C SER A 36 -20.11 -4.46 23.54
N GLY A 37 -21.22 -3.73 23.57
CA GLY A 37 -21.42 -2.57 24.45
C GLY A 37 -21.40 -2.93 25.93
N ASP A 38 -21.86 -4.14 26.23
CA ASP A 38 -21.77 -4.76 27.55
C ASP A 38 -20.56 -5.72 27.58
N LYS A 39 -19.46 -5.26 28.19
CA LYS A 39 -18.21 -6.02 28.28
C LYS A 39 -18.37 -7.36 29.00
N SER A 40 -19.36 -7.52 29.87
CA SER A 40 -19.60 -8.79 30.59
C SER A 40 -19.99 -9.94 29.67
N ARG A 41 -20.41 -9.64 28.43
CA ARG A 41 -20.86 -10.62 27.44
C ARG A 41 -19.75 -11.09 26.49
N LEU A 42 -18.59 -10.45 26.50
CA LEU A 42 -17.48 -10.82 25.61
C LEU A 42 -17.04 -12.27 25.87
N GLY A 43 -16.80 -13.01 24.79
CA GLY A 43 -16.39 -14.42 24.82
C GLY A 43 -17.52 -15.42 25.13
N THR A 44 -18.75 -14.95 25.39
CA THR A 44 -19.90 -15.82 25.62
C THR A 44 -20.58 -16.24 24.31
N ILE A 45 -21.30 -17.36 24.34
CA ILE A 45 -22.08 -17.86 23.19
C ILE A 45 -23.43 -17.14 23.14
N HIS A 46 -23.85 -16.75 21.93
CA HIS A 46 -25.16 -16.17 21.67
C HIS A 46 -26.01 -17.09 20.79
N GLU A 47 -26.97 -17.80 21.37
CA GLU A 47 -27.77 -18.79 20.60
C GLU A 47 -28.59 -18.17 19.47
N GLY A 48 -29.07 -16.93 19.65
CA GLY A 48 -29.74 -16.19 18.57
C GLY A 48 -28.85 -15.96 17.34
N ALA A 49 -27.53 -15.86 17.53
CA ALA A 49 -26.58 -15.70 16.44
C ALA A 49 -26.36 -17.02 15.70
N ILE A 50 -26.24 -18.12 16.44
CA ILE A 50 -26.11 -19.47 15.88
C ILE A 50 -27.30 -19.78 14.96
N ILE A 51 -28.52 -19.45 15.40
CA ILE A 51 -29.73 -19.63 14.58
C ILE A 51 -29.67 -18.77 13.31
N ALA A 52 -29.27 -17.50 13.41
CA ALA A 52 -29.11 -16.61 12.25
C ALA A 52 -28.06 -17.14 11.26
N LEU A 53 -26.90 -17.61 11.76
CA LEU A 53 -25.83 -18.22 10.96
C LEU A 53 -26.30 -19.47 10.22
N GLN A 54 -27.00 -20.38 10.91
CA GLN A 54 -27.55 -21.60 10.31
C GLN A 54 -28.55 -21.30 9.20
N ARG A 55 -29.39 -20.27 9.39
CA ARG A 55 -30.37 -19.84 8.39
C ARG A 55 -29.77 -18.98 7.28
N LYS A 56 -28.57 -18.42 7.49
CA LYS A 56 -27.97 -17.37 6.66
C LYS A 56 -28.95 -16.20 6.45
N SER A 57 -29.69 -15.86 7.51
CA SER A 57 -30.74 -14.83 7.44
C SER A 57 -30.96 -14.17 8.80
N GLU A 58 -31.69 -13.06 8.78
CA GLU A 58 -32.22 -12.40 9.98
C GLU A 58 -32.94 -13.40 10.91
N PHE A 59 -32.70 -13.24 12.22
CA PHE A 59 -33.44 -13.94 13.28
C PHE A 59 -33.87 -12.96 14.38
N ASN A 60 -35.17 -12.74 14.48
CA ASN A 60 -35.78 -11.86 15.47
C ASN A 60 -36.18 -12.65 16.70
N VAL A 61 -35.92 -12.09 17.88
CA VAL A 61 -36.20 -12.70 19.17
C VAL A 61 -37.13 -11.81 19.97
N ASP A 62 -38.32 -12.33 20.28
CA ASP A 62 -39.26 -11.69 21.21
C ASP A 62 -38.98 -12.08 22.68
N GLU A 63 -39.71 -11.48 23.63
CA GLU A 63 -39.54 -11.73 25.06
C GLU A 63 -39.82 -13.18 25.50
N ASN A 64 -40.68 -13.91 24.79
CA ASN A 64 -41.00 -15.29 25.13
C ASN A 64 -39.92 -16.25 24.60
N GLN A 65 -39.40 -15.95 23.42
CA GLN A 65 -38.29 -16.67 22.80
C GLN A 65 -36.98 -16.44 23.57
N SER A 66 -36.70 -15.21 24.02
CA SER A 66 -35.46 -14.90 24.73
C SER A 66 -35.30 -15.73 26.01
N LYS A 67 -36.39 -16.02 26.73
CA LYS A 67 -36.39 -16.87 27.94
C LYS A 67 -36.02 -18.33 27.68
N LYS A 68 -36.10 -18.79 26.43
CA LYS A 68 -35.80 -20.17 26.01
C LYS A 68 -34.40 -20.32 25.42
N LEU A 69 -33.68 -19.21 25.22
CA LEU A 69 -32.40 -19.18 24.55
C LEU A 69 -31.32 -18.68 25.51
N ASN A 70 -30.15 -19.31 25.50
CA ASN A 70 -29.04 -18.96 26.37
C ASN A 70 -28.31 -17.71 25.88
N GLY A 71 -28.11 -16.75 26.79
CA GLY A 71 -27.37 -15.52 26.53
C GLY A 71 -28.06 -14.55 25.57
N VAL A 72 -29.38 -14.67 25.36
CA VAL A 72 -30.14 -13.87 24.39
C VAL A 72 -31.10 -12.90 25.07
N TYR A 73 -31.09 -11.65 24.63
CA TYR A 73 -32.09 -10.64 24.98
C TYR A 73 -33.09 -10.43 23.82
N PRO A 74 -34.30 -9.89 24.07
CA PRO A 74 -35.19 -9.48 22.99
C PRO A 74 -34.47 -8.53 22.04
N GLY A 75 -34.65 -8.72 20.74
CA GLY A 75 -33.87 -8.00 19.75
C GLY A 75 -33.90 -8.63 18.37
N ILE A 76 -32.95 -8.19 17.55
CA ILE A 76 -32.73 -8.73 16.21
C ILE A 76 -31.30 -9.25 16.10
N ASN A 77 -31.12 -10.29 15.28
CA ASN A 77 -29.83 -10.84 14.91
C ASN A 77 -29.73 -10.79 13.39
N LEU A 78 -28.79 -10.00 12.87
CA LEU A 78 -28.60 -9.79 11.44
C LEU A 78 -27.26 -10.36 11.00
N VAL A 79 -27.27 -11.23 9.99
CA VAL A 79 -26.03 -11.77 9.41
C VAL A 79 -25.24 -10.66 8.71
N ILE A 80 -23.93 -10.63 8.93
CA ILE A 80 -22.97 -9.78 8.25
C ILE A 80 -22.40 -10.56 7.07
N GLU A 81 -22.42 -9.98 5.88
CA GLU A 81 -21.93 -10.58 4.66
C GLU A 81 -20.75 -9.80 4.10
N PHE A 82 -19.73 -10.53 3.63
CA PHE A 82 -18.62 -9.98 2.87
C PHE A 82 -18.38 -10.90 1.68
N GLN A 83 -18.37 -10.35 0.45
CA GLN A 83 -18.22 -11.12 -0.79
C GLN A 83 -19.15 -12.35 -0.86
N ASN A 84 -20.44 -12.15 -0.56
CA ASN A 84 -21.48 -13.19 -0.53
C ASN A 84 -21.25 -14.32 0.48
N THR A 85 -20.35 -14.12 1.46
CA THR A 85 -20.07 -15.07 2.54
C THR A 85 -20.46 -14.47 3.87
N VAL A 86 -21.18 -15.22 4.71
CA VAL A 86 -21.50 -14.78 6.07
C VAL A 86 -20.23 -14.83 6.92
N VAL A 87 -19.84 -13.68 7.48
CA VAL A 87 -18.61 -13.51 8.27
C VAL A 87 -18.87 -13.27 9.75
N GLY A 88 -20.12 -13.02 10.13
CA GLY A 88 -20.52 -12.80 11.52
C GLY A 88 -21.99 -12.42 11.66
N VAL A 89 -22.38 -12.00 12.86
CA VAL A 89 -23.75 -11.57 13.17
C VAL A 89 -23.72 -10.32 14.05
N ILE A 90 -24.63 -9.39 13.81
CA ILE A 90 -24.89 -8.23 14.67
C ILE A 90 -26.16 -8.49 15.47
N GLY A 91 -26.06 -8.43 16.78
CA GLY A 91 -27.19 -8.41 17.70
C GLY A 91 -27.50 -6.99 18.15
N VAL A 92 -28.77 -6.59 18.03
CA VAL A 92 -29.27 -5.31 18.55
C VAL A 92 -30.38 -5.59 19.56
N THR A 93 -30.15 -5.21 20.81
CA THR A 93 -31.12 -5.41 21.89
C THR A 93 -32.26 -4.39 21.81
N GLY A 94 -33.51 -4.86 21.87
CA GLY A 94 -34.71 -4.04 21.92
C GLY A 94 -35.93 -4.79 21.37
N ARG A 95 -37.07 -4.11 21.21
CA ARG A 95 -38.23 -4.74 20.58
C ARG A 95 -37.97 -4.90 19.08
N PRO A 96 -38.14 -6.09 18.48
CA PRO A 96 -37.76 -6.32 17.09
C PRO A 96 -38.31 -5.30 16.09
N LYS A 97 -39.58 -4.90 16.24
CA LYS A 97 -40.22 -3.89 15.37
C LYS A 97 -39.60 -2.49 15.49
N GLU A 98 -39.07 -2.14 16.65
CA GLU A 98 -38.49 -0.82 16.93
C GLU A 98 -37.03 -0.74 16.46
N VAL A 99 -36.26 -1.82 16.62
CA VAL A 99 -34.82 -1.83 16.34
C VAL A 99 -34.45 -2.29 14.94
N LEU A 100 -35.37 -2.89 14.17
CA LEU A 100 -35.07 -3.47 12.84
C LEU A 100 -34.48 -2.46 11.85
N GLY A 101 -35.05 -1.25 11.79
CA GLY A 101 -34.58 -0.20 10.89
C GLY A 101 -33.13 0.20 11.20
N TYR A 102 -32.85 0.48 12.48
CA TYR A 102 -31.50 0.78 12.93
C TYR A 102 -30.56 -0.38 12.68
N GLY A 103 -30.93 -1.60 13.06
CA GLY A 103 -30.08 -2.78 12.85
C GLY A 103 -29.67 -2.99 11.40
N LYS A 104 -30.56 -2.73 10.43
CA LYS A 104 -30.20 -2.80 9.01
C LYS A 104 -29.16 -1.74 8.61
N LEU A 105 -29.27 -0.51 9.11
CA LEU A 105 -28.25 0.52 8.89
C LEU A 105 -26.91 0.14 9.53
N ILE A 106 -26.95 -0.43 10.75
CA ILE A 106 -25.76 -0.89 11.46
C ILE A 106 -25.09 -2.03 10.69
N LYS A 107 -25.87 -2.97 10.14
CA LYS A 107 -25.39 -4.02 9.24
C LYS A 107 -24.66 -3.43 8.04
N MET A 108 -25.28 -2.49 7.32
CA MET A 108 -24.64 -1.85 6.17
C MET A 108 -23.32 -1.15 6.54
N THR A 109 -23.29 -0.43 7.67
CA THR A 109 -22.08 0.22 8.16
C THR A 109 -20.99 -0.78 8.52
N ALA A 110 -21.35 -1.88 9.18
CA ALA A 110 -20.40 -2.95 9.52
C ALA A 110 -19.80 -3.59 8.28
N GLU A 111 -20.63 -3.95 7.30
CA GLU A 111 -20.20 -4.53 6.02
C GLU A 111 -19.27 -3.57 5.27
N MET A 112 -19.63 -2.28 5.20
CA MET A 112 -18.79 -1.24 4.59
C MET A 112 -17.44 -1.08 5.31
N MET A 113 -17.41 -1.11 6.66
CA MET A 113 -16.17 -1.03 7.43
C MET A 113 -15.27 -2.25 7.20
N ILE A 114 -15.85 -3.44 7.07
CA ILE A 114 -15.12 -4.66 6.71
C ILE A 114 -14.52 -4.55 5.30
N GLU A 115 -15.29 -4.07 4.33
CA GLU A 115 -14.80 -3.83 2.97
C GLU A 115 -13.65 -2.83 2.95
N GLN A 116 -13.77 -1.73 3.70
CA GLN A 116 -12.73 -0.72 3.81
C GLN A 116 -11.44 -1.29 4.42
N GLU A 117 -11.54 -2.02 5.53
CA GLU A 117 -10.39 -2.63 6.21
C GLU A 117 -9.68 -3.65 5.30
N HIS A 118 -10.45 -4.48 4.59
CA HIS A 118 -9.90 -5.41 3.62
C HIS A 118 -9.16 -4.65 2.49
N PHE A 119 -9.76 -3.60 1.95
CA PHE A 119 -9.16 -2.82 0.87
C PHE A 119 -7.85 -2.15 1.30
N ILE A 120 -7.80 -1.57 2.51
CA ILE A 120 -6.58 -0.97 3.07
C ILE A 120 -5.48 -2.02 3.20
N ARG A 121 -5.80 -3.20 3.74
CA ARG A 121 -4.84 -4.31 3.87
C ARG A 121 -4.31 -4.78 2.52
N GLU A 122 -5.18 -4.86 1.52
CA GLU A 122 -4.76 -5.24 0.17
C GLU A 122 -3.79 -4.21 -0.43
N LEU A 123 -4.06 -2.92 -0.23
CA LEU A 123 -3.15 -1.84 -0.63
C LEU A 123 -1.80 -1.92 0.08
N GLU A 124 -1.79 -2.11 1.40
CA GLU A 124 -0.57 -2.27 2.19
C GLU A 124 0.24 -3.48 1.74
N TRP A 125 -0.43 -4.61 1.53
CA TRP A 125 0.19 -5.83 1.02
C TRP A 125 0.79 -5.61 -0.37
N ASN A 126 0.06 -4.95 -1.27
CA ASN A 126 0.56 -4.60 -2.59
C ASN A 126 1.81 -3.71 -2.50
N ASN A 127 1.80 -2.69 -1.65
CA ASN A 127 2.96 -1.81 -1.45
C ASN A 127 4.17 -2.59 -0.92
N LYS A 128 3.97 -3.50 0.03
CA LYS A 128 5.04 -4.35 0.55
C LYS A 128 5.65 -5.24 -0.53
N ILE A 129 4.82 -5.82 -1.40
CA ILE A 129 5.32 -6.59 -2.54
C ILE A 129 6.15 -5.69 -3.47
N LYS A 130 5.71 -4.45 -3.75
CA LYS A 130 6.50 -3.51 -4.57
C LYS A 130 7.87 -3.22 -3.95
N GLU A 131 7.92 -3.00 -2.63
CA GLU A 131 9.18 -2.79 -1.90
C GLU A 131 10.12 -3.99 -2.08
N GLU A 132 9.62 -5.22 -1.93
CA GLU A 132 10.40 -6.44 -2.12
C GLU A 132 10.90 -6.61 -3.58
N ILE A 133 10.05 -6.33 -4.58
CA ILE A 133 10.46 -6.35 -6.00
C ILE A 133 11.61 -5.38 -6.24
N ILE A 134 11.42 -4.11 -5.87
CA ILE A 134 12.43 -3.09 -6.16
C ILE A 134 13.72 -3.41 -5.39
N ALA A 135 13.63 -3.86 -4.14
CA ALA A 135 14.79 -4.29 -3.36
C ALA A 135 15.53 -5.47 -4.03
N ALA A 136 14.81 -6.50 -4.49
CA ALA A 136 15.40 -7.63 -5.19
C ALA A 136 16.11 -7.20 -6.48
N LEU A 137 15.50 -6.30 -7.25
CA LEU A 137 16.06 -5.77 -8.49
C LEU A 137 17.31 -4.92 -8.24
N ILE A 138 17.29 -3.99 -7.28
CA ILE A 138 18.39 -3.03 -7.10
C ILE A 138 19.59 -3.64 -6.36
N TYR A 139 19.36 -4.67 -5.54
CA TYR A 139 20.43 -5.40 -4.84
C TYR A 139 20.88 -6.68 -5.57
N ASN A 140 20.33 -6.95 -6.76
CA ASN A 140 20.66 -8.12 -7.57
C ASN A 140 20.56 -9.45 -6.79
N ARG A 141 19.46 -9.63 -6.06
CA ARG A 141 19.19 -10.83 -5.24
C ARG A 141 18.72 -11.99 -6.09
N GLN A 142 19.66 -12.77 -6.62
CA GLN A 142 19.38 -13.87 -7.56
C GLN A 142 18.55 -15.00 -6.96
N ASP A 143 18.62 -15.19 -5.65
CA ASP A 143 17.81 -16.13 -4.88
C ASP A 143 16.30 -15.80 -4.88
N SER A 144 15.95 -14.54 -5.16
CA SER A 144 14.55 -14.07 -5.18
C SER A 144 13.86 -14.22 -6.54
N PHE A 145 14.54 -14.75 -7.56
CA PHE A 145 14.02 -14.78 -8.95
C PHE A 145 12.70 -15.54 -9.17
N PRO A 146 12.44 -16.71 -8.55
CA PRO A 146 11.16 -17.39 -8.74
C PRO A 146 9.97 -16.56 -8.23
N LEU A 147 10.14 -15.89 -7.09
CA LEU A 147 9.12 -15.02 -6.50
C LEU A 147 8.95 -13.73 -7.30
N LEU A 148 10.07 -13.21 -7.83
CA LEU A 148 10.07 -12.04 -8.70
C LEU A 148 9.24 -12.27 -9.97
N GLU A 149 9.20 -13.49 -10.53
CA GLU A 149 8.38 -13.79 -11.70
C GLU A 149 6.87 -13.68 -11.45
N GLU A 150 6.40 -14.14 -10.29
CA GLU A 150 5.01 -13.95 -9.89
C GLU A 150 4.67 -12.46 -9.76
N TYR A 151 5.60 -11.71 -9.16
CA TYR A 151 5.41 -10.31 -8.86
C TYR A 151 5.49 -9.40 -10.11
N THR A 152 6.41 -9.66 -11.03
CA THR A 152 6.50 -8.92 -12.30
C THR A 152 5.25 -9.14 -13.14
N LYS A 153 4.66 -10.33 -13.14
CA LYS A 153 3.36 -10.61 -13.79
C LYS A 153 2.24 -9.80 -13.14
N LYS A 154 2.15 -9.79 -11.81
CA LYS A 154 1.15 -9.01 -11.06
C LYS A 154 1.18 -7.52 -11.41
N PHE A 155 2.37 -6.93 -11.47
CA PHE A 155 2.55 -5.50 -11.78
C PHE A 155 2.81 -5.19 -13.25
N LYS A 156 2.71 -6.19 -14.14
CA LYS A 156 2.90 -6.07 -15.60
C LYS A 156 4.25 -5.44 -15.99
N ILE A 157 5.31 -5.79 -15.27
CA ILE A 157 6.67 -5.29 -15.51
C ILE A 157 7.30 -6.11 -16.64
N PRO A 158 7.70 -5.49 -17.76
CA PRO A 158 8.33 -6.21 -18.87
C PRO A 158 9.78 -6.60 -18.54
N TYR A 159 10.21 -7.77 -19.03
CA TYR A 159 11.60 -8.24 -18.86
C TYR A 159 12.59 -7.59 -19.84
N ASN A 160 12.16 -7.40 -21.09
CA ASN A 160 12.99 -6.90 -22.19
C ASN A 160 12.41 -5.57 -22.67
N HIS A 161 12.67 -4.50 -21.92
CA HIS A 161 12.20 -3.16 -22.22
C HIS A 161 13.16 -2.12 -21.63
N PRO A 162 13.39 -0.97 -22.31
CA PRO A 162 14.18 0.12 -21.78
C PRO A 162 13.62 0.62 -20.44
N MET A 163 14.43 0.56 -19.39
CA MET A 163 14.09 0.99 -18.03
C MET A 163 15.26 1.70 -17.36
N ALA A 164 14.94 2.65 -16.50
CA ALA A 164 15.93 3.35 -15.69
C ALA A 164 15.47 3.42 -14.23
N ILE A 165 16.43 3.49 -13.32
CA ILE A 165 16.18 3.72 -11.89
C ILE A 165 16.32 5.20 -11.60
N PHE A 166 15.30 5.78 -10.95
CA PHE A 166 15.40 7.09 -10.31
C PHE A 166 15.44 6.92 -8.80
N ILE A 167 16.33 7.64 -8.14
CA ILE A 167 16.39 7.71 -6.67
C ILE A 167 15.84 9.06 -6.26
N VAL A 168 14.85 9.04 -5.38
CA VAL A 168 14.26 10.22 -4.75
C VAL A 168 14.66 10.20 -3.28
N GLU A 169 15.60 11.08 -2.93
CA GLU A 169 16.05 11.27 -1.55
C GLU A 169 15.25 12.40 -0.90
N LEU A 170 14.65 12.10 0.24
CA LEU A 170 13.73 12.96 0.98
C LEU A 170 14.47 13.67 2.11
N ASN A 171 14.22 14.97 2.26
CA ASN A 171 14.76 15.75 3.36
C ASN A 171 13.66 16.19 4.33
N PHE A 172 13.52 15.43 5.42
CA PHE A 172 12.59 15.67 6.51
C PHE A 172 13.26 16.51 7.60
N GLU A 173 13.63 17.75 7.28
CA GLU A 173 14.28 18.63 8.26
C GLU A 173 13.31 19.12 9.37
N ASP A 174 11.99 18.99 9.19
CA ASP A 174 10.97 19.54 10.09
C ASP A 174 9.76 18.61 10.43
N THR A 175 9.81 17.30 10.14
CA THR A 175 8.65 16.40 10.36
C THR A 175 8.88 15.34 11.43
N SER A 176 7.83 15.03 12.20
CA SER A 176 7.82 13.93 13.17
C SER A 176 7.72 12.56 12.48
N GLU A 177 8.37 11.54 13.05
CA GLU A 177 8.55 10.20 12.46
C GLU A 177 7.23 9.53 11.96
N ASN A 178 6.09 9.80 12.61
CA ASN A 178 4.79 9.24 12.19
C ASN A 178 4.21 9.91 10.93
N ASN A 179 4.59 11.15 10.61
CA ASN A 179 4.16 11.82 9.39
C ASN A 179 4.93 11.31 8.16
N ASP A 180 6.14 10.80 8.35
CA ASP A 180 7.05 10.46 7.25
C ASP A 180 6.52 9.30 6.40
N SER A 181 5.84 8.31 6.99
CA SER A 181 5.27 7.17 6.24
C SER A 181 4.12 7.59 5.33
N ASN A 182 3.21 8.43 5.83
CA ASN A 182 2.09 8.95 5.03
C ASN A 182 2.60 9.87 3.91
N LEU A 183 3.59 10.71 4.20
CA LEU A 183 4.22 11.59 3.20
C LEU A 183 4.93 10.77 2.12
N SER A 184 5.66 9.72 2.51
CA SER A 184 6.31 8.79 1.56
C SER A 184 5.30 8.14 0.62
N ASN A 185 4.17 7.65 1.13
CA ASN A 185 3.11 7.03 0.32
C ASN A 185 2.47 8.01 -0.67
N ARG A 186 2.31 9.27 -0.28
CA ARG A 186 1.86 10.35 -1.18
C ARG A 186 2.88 10.62 -2.29
N ILE A 187 4.18 10.60 -1.98
CA ILE A 187 5.25 10.77 -2.98
C ILE A 187 5.28 9.59 -3.95
N VAL A 188 5.20 8.35 -3.45
CA VAL A 188 5.08 7.14 -4.30
C VAL A 188 3.92 7.27 -5.27
N SER A 189 2.73 7.66 -4.77
CA SER A 189 1.53 7.83 -5.59
C SER A 189 1.69 8.92 -6.64
N LEU A 190 2.34 10.04 -6.28
CA LEU A 190 2.65 11.14 -7.20
C LEU A 190 3.63 10.70 -8.30
N LEU A 191 4.66 9.93 -7.94
CA LEU A 191 5.63 9.39 -8.89
C LEU A 191 4.99 8.42 -9.88
N GLU A 192 4.20 7.45 -9.41
CA GLU A 192 3.51 6.48 -10.29
C GLU A 192 2.44 7.16 -11.17
N GLY A 193 1.76 8.19 -10.65
CA GLY A 193 0.83 9.01 -11.42
C GLY A 193 1.50 9.84 -12.51
N ALA A 194 2.69 10.40 -12.21
CA ALA A 194 3.47 11.14 -13.18
C ALA A 194 4.08 10.18 -14.24
N PHE A 195 4.76 9.12 -13.81
CA PHE A 195 5.43 8.16 -14.67
C PHE A 195 4.56 6.92 -14.86
N LYS A 196 3.68 6.96 -15.88
CA LYS A 196 2.79 5.83 -16.22
C LYS A 196 3.55 4.53 -16.36
N GLU A 197 2.95 3.44 -15.88
CA GLU A 197 3.52 2.07 -15.94
C GLU A 197 4.91 1.93 -15.30
N SER A 198 5.28 2.87 -14.43
CA SER A 198 6.50 2.81 -13.61
C SER A 198 6.13 2.40 -12.20
N LEU A 199 7.06 1.76 -11.50
CA LEU A 199 6.86 1.25 -10.14
C LEU A 199 7.68 2.05 -9.16
N ALA A 200 7.07 2.60 -8.11
CA ALA A 200 7.81 3.27 -7.04
C ALA A 200 7.64 2.52 -5.72
N ALA A 201 8.72 2.44 -4.95
CA ALA A 201 8.69 1.86 -3.61
C ALA A 201 9.72 2.53 -2.71
N ARG A 202 9.42 2.55 -1.42
CA ARG A 202 10.31 3.06 -0.38
C ARG A 202 11.35 2.00 -0.04
N ILE A 203 12.62 2.38 0.00
CA ILE A 203 13.72 1.49 0.37
C ILE A 203 14.15 1.70 1.82
N ASN A 204 14.08 2.94 2.30
CA ASN A 204 14.30 3.30 3.70
C ASN A 204 13.55 4.61 4.01
N THR A 205 13.67 5.11 5.23
CA THR A 205 12.94 6.32 5.69
C THR A 205 13.16 7.53 4.78
N LYS A 206 14.34 7.68 4.18
CA LYS A 206 14.70 8.85 3.35
C LYS A 206 14.78 8.58 1.85
N THR A 207 14.55 7.35 1.41
CA THR A 207 14.83 6.96 0.02
C THR A 207 13.65 6.24 -0.59
N ILE A 208 13.13 6.81 -1.68
CA ILE A 208 12.20 6.15 -2.59
C ILE A 208 12.94 5.86 -3.90
N VAL A 209 12.70 4.68 -4.45
CA VAL A 209 13.23 4.28 -5.75
C VAL A 209 12.07 4.10 -6.72
N LEU A 210 12.21 4.67 -7.91
CA LEU A 210 11.30 4.50 -9.03
C LEU A 210 11.99 3.66 -10.12
N LEU A 211 11.40 2.53 -10.46
CA LEU A 211 11.67 1.80 -11.69
C LEU A 211 10.87 2.46 -12.81
N HIS A 212 11.51 3.34 -13.57
CA HIS A 212 10.91 4.06 -14.67
C HIS A 212 10.91 3.23 -15.96
N LYS A 213 9.72 2.99 -16.50
CA LYS A 213 9.54 2.40 -17.83
C LYS A 213 9.68 3.49 -18.90
N CYS A 214 10.75 3.42 -19.69
CA CYS A 214 11.07 4.45 -20.68
C CYS A 214 10.24 4.31 -21.96
N PHE A 215 9.54 5.35 -22.37
CA PHE A 215 8.83 5.35 -23.66
C PHE A 215 9.78 5.68 -24.80
N CYS A 216 9.59 5.07 -25.96
CA CYS A 216 10.34 5.39 -27.17
C CYS A 216 9.47 6.20 -28.14
N ILE A 217 10.00 7.32 -28.64
CA ILE A 217 9.42 8.14 -29.70
C ILE A 217 10.43 8.16 -30.86
N ASN A 218 10.02 7.74 -32.05
CA ASN A 218 10.90 7.67 -33.24
C ASN A 218 12.23 6.93 -32.97
N ASN A 219 12.15 5.76 -32.32
CA ASN A 219 13.31 4.93 -31.93
C ASN A 219 14.31 5.62 -30.98
N LYS A 220 13.93 6.71 -30.32
CA LYS A 220 14.71 7.34 -29.25
C LYS A 220 13.93 7.33 -27.95
N ILE A 221 14.63 7.15 -26.84
CA ILE A 221 14.03 7.26 -25.50
C ILE A 221 13.50 8.68 -25.31
N ALA A 222 12.24 8.80 -24.90
CA ALA A 222 11.58 10.06 -24.64
C ALA A 222 12.29 10.79 -23.49
N ASN A 223 12.52 12.10 -23.67
CA ASN A 223 13.17 12.91 -22.65
C ASN A 223 12.25 13.01 -21.41
N TYR A 224 12.76 12.62 -20.25
CA TYR A 224 12.07 12.70 -18.96
C TYR A 224 12.52 13.90 -18.11
N GLN A 225 13.45 14.74 -18.59
CA GLN A 225 14.03 15.85 -17.83
C GLN A 225 13.00 16.86 -17.32
N GLU A 226 12.17 17.39 -18.21
CA GLU A 226 11.13 18.37 -17.85
C GLU A 226 10.16 17.76 -16.83
N LYS A 227 9.85 16.48 -17.01
CA LYS A 227 8.95 15.74 -16.14
C LYS A 227 9.53 15.48 -14.75
N VAL A 228 10.83 15.17 -14.65
CA VAL A 228 11.54 15.06 -13.37
C VAL A 228 11.54 16.40 -12.63
N LYS A 229 11.78 17.52 -13.34
CA LYS A 229 11.69 18.87 -12.76
C LYS A 229 10.28 19.22 -12.28
N GLU A 230 9.27 18.91 -13.09
CA GLU A 230 7.87 19.10 -12.74
C GLU A 230 7.51 18.33 -11.47
N VAL A 231 7.90 17.05 -11.39
CA VAL A 231 7.65 16.18 -10.23
C VAL A 231 8.37 16.70 -8.99
N SER A 232 9.64 17.09 -9.09
CA SER A 232 10.39 17.70 -7.97
C SER A 232 9.68 18.95 -7.44
N GLY A 233 9.20 19.82 -8.35
CA GLY A 233 8.39 20.99 -7.99
C GLY A 233 7.06 20.65 -7.33
N LYS A 234 6.36 19.61 -7.82
CA LYS A 234 5.10 19.13 -7.20
C LYS A 234 5.32 18.54 -5.81
N ILE A 235 6.40 17.81 -5.57
CA ILE A 235 6.73 17.29 -4.23
C ILE A 235 6.87 18.46 -3.26
N ARG A 236 7.62 19.50 -3.63
CA ARG A 236 7.79 20.69 -2.79
C ARG A 236 6.48 21.44 -2.54
N THR A 237 5.70 21.69 -3.58
CA THR A 237 4.49 22.54 -3.50
C THR A 237 3.27 21.84 -2.91
N GLN A 238 3.07 20.55 -3.18
CA GLN A 238 1.87 19.80 -2.74
C GLN A 238 2.09 19.01 -1.44
N ILE A 239 3.32 18.58 -1.18
CA ILE A 239 3.65 17.72 -0.04
C ILE A 239 4.41 18.51 1.02
N GLY A 240 5.13 19.56 0.63
CA GLY A 240 5.82 20.46 1.57
C GLY A 240 7.22 19.97 1.97
N ILE A 241 7.80 19.02 1.24
CA ILE A 241 9.12 18.45 1.53
C ILE A 241 10.08 18.77 0.38
N ASN A 242 11.35 19.03 0.71
CA ASN A 242 12.40 19.09 -0.30
C ASN A 242 12.88 17.68 -0.65
N ALA A 243 12.96 17.38 -1.94
CA ALA A 243 13.42 16.09 -2.43
C ALA A 243 14.44 16.27 -3.54
N LYS A 244 15.50 15.47 -3.47
CA LYS A 244 16.55 15.39 -4.49
C LYS A 244 16.32 14.16 -5.35
N ILE A 245 16.18 14.34 -6.65
CA ILE A 245 15.93 13.27 -7.61
C ILE A 245 17.19 13.05 -8.43
N SER A 246 17.69 11.83 -8.49
CA SER A 246 18.77 11.43 -9.39
C SER A 246 18.31 10.31 -10.32
N THR A 247 18.86 10.24 -11.53
CA THR A 247 18.53 9.19 -12.50
C THR A 247 19.77 8.38 -12.86
N GLY A 248 19.60 7.08 -13.09
CA GLY A 248 20.64 6.22 -13.66
C GLY A 248 20.58 6.11 -15.18
N LYS A 249 21.48 5.28 -15.74
CA LYS A 249 21.50 4.90 -17.16
C LYS A 249 20.34 3.96 -17.49
N VAL A 250 19.82 4.07 -18.71
CA VAL A 250 18.78 3.16 -19.22
C VAL A 250 19.39 1.80 -19.60
N TYR A 251 18.72 0.72 -19.21
CA TYR A 251 19.04 -0.65 -19.61
C TYR A 251 17.81 -1.36 -20.19
N ASP A 252 18.01 -2.22 -21.18
CA ASP A 252 16.93 -2.90 -21.90
C ASP A 252 16.44 -4.18 -21.21
N LYS A 253 17.15 -4.67 -20.19
CA LYS A 253 16.79 -5.87 -19.44
C LYS A 253 16.48 -5.52 -17.99
N LEU A 254 15.37 -6.07 -17.49
CA LEU A 254 14.95 -5.88 -16.10
C LEU A 254 16.05 -6.27 -15.10
N PHE A 255 16.79 -7.34 -15.37
CA PHE A 255 17.85 -7.81 -14.49
C PHE A 255 19.14 -6.97 -14.55
N ASP A 256 19.26 -6.04 -15.48
CA ASP A 256 20.39 -5.11 -15.55
C ASP A 256 20.12 -3.79 -14.81
N VAL A 257 18.89 -3.56 -14.31
CA VAL A 257 18.52 -2.29 -13.66
C VAL A 257 19.26 -2.03 -12.34
N TYR A 258 19.86 -3.04 -11.70
CA TYR A 258 20.77 -2.82 -10.57
C TYR A 258 21.96 -1.93 -10.97
N LYS A 259 22.47 -2.05 -12.21
CA LYS A 259 23.52 -1.18 -12.73
C LYS A 259 23.04 0.26 -12.84
N SER A 260 21.78 0.46 -13.26
CA SER A 260 21.14 1.78 -13.25
C SER A 260 21.06 2.35 -11.83
N PHE A 261 20.75 1.53 -10.83
CA PHE A 261 20.70 1.98 -9.44
C PHE A 261 22.08 2.41 -8.92
N GLU A 262 23.13 1.64 -9.20
CA GLU A 262 24.51 2.03 -8.85
C GLU A 262 24.90 3.37 -9.49
N ILE A 263 24.57 3.58 -10.77
CA ILE A 263 24.81 4.85 -11.46
C ILE A 263 24.00 5.98 -10.82
N ALA A 264 22.72 5.78 -10.53
CA ALA A 264 21.88 6.80 -9.90
C ALA A 264 22.44 7.26 -8.53
N LYS A 265 22.94 6.33 -7.72
CA LYS A 265 23.59 6.66 -6.44
C LYS A 265 24.84 7.53 -6.64
N GLU A 266 25.67 7.17 -7.61
CA GLU A 266 26.88 7.94 -7.94
C GLU A 266 26.52 9.33 -8.48
N THR A 267 25.47 9.43 -9.31
CA THR A 267 24.93 10.71 -9.81
C THR A 267 24.46 11.59 -8.66
N LEU A 268 23.71 11.03 -7.70
CA LEU A 268 23.26 11.76 -6.51
C LEU A 268 24.45 12.26 -5.67
N ALA A 269 25.45 11.41 -5.44
CA ALA A 269 26.61 11.75 -4.62
C ALA A 269 27.50 12.82 -5.28
N PHE A 270 27.72 12.71 -6.59
CA PHE A 270 28.53 13.66 -7.36
C PHE A 270 27.93 15.07 -7.35
N GLU A 271 26.65 15.19 -7.70
CA GLU A 271 26.00 16.50 -7.82
C GLU A 271 25.74 17.17 -6.48
N LYS A 272 25.44 16.40 -5.44
CA LYS A 272 25.34 16.97 -4.08
C LYS A 272 26.61 17.71 -3.66
N LYS A 273 27.78 17.29 -4.17
CA LYS A 273 29.07 17.91 -3.87
C LYS A 273 29.33 19.14 -4.76
N MET A 274 28.95 19.08 -6.03
CA MET A 274 29.21 20.15 -7.00
C MET A 274 28.15 21.25 -6.96
N TYR A 275 26.87 20.87 -6.91
CA TYR A 275 25.70 21.76 -7.00
C TYR A 275 24.66 21.39 -5.92
N PRO A 276 24.94 21.70 -4.64
CA PRO A 276 24.07 21.30 -3.52
C PRO A 276 22.66 21.92 -3.56
N SER A 277 22.51 23.06 -4.24
CA SER A 277 21.24 23.80 -4.36
C SER A 277 20.26 23.19 -5.36
N ASP A 278 20.74 22.33 -6.26
CA ASP A 278 19.90 21.70 -7.26
C ASP A 278 19.15 20.51 -6.66
N ASN A 279 17.97 20.22 -7.20
CA ASN A 279 17.08 19.15 -6.73
C ASN A 279 16.88 18.02 -7.76
N THR A 280 17.46 18.14 -8.95
CA THR A 280 17.30 17.16 -10.03
C THR A 280 18.62 16.91 -10.74
N TYR A 281 19.06 15.66 -10.77
CA TYR A 281 20.37 15.24 -11.25
C TYR A 281 20.20 14.13 -12.30
N ILE A 282 20.53 14.40 -13.55
CA ILE A 282 20.27 13.46 -14.66
C ILE A 282 21.59 12.95 -15.20
N PHE A 283 21.79 11.63 -15.12
CA PHE A 283 23.04 10.98 -15.52
C PHE A 283 23.49 11.37 -16.93
N ASP A 284 22.60 11.37 -17.93
CA ASP A 284 22.98 11.60 -19.32
C ASP A 284 23.66 12.97 -19.55
N PHE A 285 23.30 14.00 -18.76
CA PHE A 285 23.94 15.31 -18.85
C PHE A 285 25.25 15.39 -18.07
N LEU A 286 25.39 14.55 -17.05
CA LEU A 286 26.53 14.55 -16.13
C LEU A 286 27.56 13.49 -16.48
N LYS A 287 27.24 12.59 -17.41
CA LYS A 287 28.06 11.43 -17.78
C LYS A 287 29.51 11.82 -18.04
N SER A 288 29.74 12.85 -18.85
CA SER A 288 31.09 13.31 -19.19
C SER A 288 31.87 13.74 -17.95
N ASP A 289 31.30 14.63 -17.14
CA ASP A 289 31.96 15.15 -15.93
C ASP A 289 32.20 14.04 -14.90
N MET A 290 31.20 13.17 -14.72
CA MET A 290 31.29 12.01 -13.85
C MET A 290 32.37 11.03 -14.32
N MET A 291 32.53 10.79 -15.63
CA MET A 291 33.59 9.92 -16.18
C MET A 291 34.99 10.41 -15.79
N PHE A 292 35.25 11.71 -15.91
CA PHE A 292 36.56 12.31 -15.60
C PHE A 292 36.79 12.61 -14.11
N SER A 293 35.79 12.42 -13.26
CA SER A 293 35.94 12.58 -11.81
C SER A 293 36.95 11.58 -11.21
N GLN A 294 37.66 11.96 -10.14
CA GLN A 294 38.60 11.08 -9.44
C GLN A 294 37.89 10.10 -8.49
N ASN A 295 37.06 9.21 -9.03
CA ASN A 295 36.52 8.07 -8.30
C ASN A 295 36.70 6.76 -9.09
N ASN A 296 36.88 5.66 -8.36
CA ASN A 296 37.06 4.30 -8.92
C ASN A 296 35.72 3.57 -9.06
N ALA A 297 34.67 4.28 -9.46
CA ALA A 297 33.32 3.72 -9.50
C ALA A 297 33.22 2.63 -10.58
N LYS A 298 32.70 1.45 -10.21
CA LYS A 298 32.62 0.26 -11.09
C LYS A 298 31.87 0.52 -12.39
N TRP A 299 30.86 1.41 -12.39
CA TRP A 299 30.08 1.72 -13.59
C TRP A 299 30.93 2.34 -14.71
N LYS A 300 32.03 3.05 -14.39
CA LYS A 300 32.92 3.64 -15.40
C LYS A 300 33.60 2.58 -16.25
N ILE A 301 34.00 1.47 -15.63
CA ILE A 301 34.62 0.34 -16.32
C ILE A 301 33.61 -0.26 -17.30
N HIS A 302 32.41 -0.59 -16.83
CA HIS A 302 31.35 -1.11 -17.68
C HIS A 302 30.98 -0.13 -18.82
N GLU A 303 30.96 1.18 -18.55
CA GLU A 303 30.65 2.18 -19.57
C GLU A 303 31.72 2.23 -20.68
N LEU A 304 33.00 2.11 -20.31
CA LEU A 304 34.11 2.04 -21.27
C LEU A 304 34.08 0.73 -22.08
N GLU A 305 33.78 -0.39 -21.43
CA GLU A 305 33.62 -1.70 -22.08
C GLU A 305 32.47 -1.69 -23.10
N ASP A 306 31.29 -1.19 -22.70
CA ASP A 306 30.12 -1.03 -23.57
C ASP A 306 30.47 -0.16 -24.79
N THR A 307 31.14 0.98 -24.55
CA THR A 307 31.53 1.90 -25.62
C THR A 307 32.56 1.28 -26.57
N TYR A 308 33.50 0.50 -26.04
CA TYR A 308 34.49 -0.20 -26.85
C TYR A 308 33.84 -1.26 -27.75
N GLN A 309 32.89 -2.04 -27.22
CA GLN A 309 32.14 -3.05 -27.99
C GLN A 309 31.30 -2.44 -29.13
N LEU A 310 30.80 -1.21 -28.95
CA LEU A 310 30.05 -0.48 -29.98
C LEU A 310 30.94 0.03 -31.13
N LEU A 311 32.24 0.20 -30.86
CA LEU A 311 33.23 0.72 -31.81
C LEU A 311 34.03 -0.39 -32.53
N SER A 312 34.02 -1.60 -31.99
CA SER A 312 34.65 -2.81 -32.55
C SER A 312 33.73 -3.56 -33.50
#